data_AF-A0AAD7ADV1-F1
#
_entry.id   AF-A0AAD7ADV1-F1
#
_cell.length_a   1.000
_cell.length_b   1.000
_cell.length_c   1.000
_cell.angle_alpha   90.00
_cell.angle_beta   90.00
_cell.angle_gamma   90.00
#
_symmetry.space_group_name_H-M   'P 1'
#
loop_
_entity.id
_entity.type
_entity.pdbx_description
1 polymer ?
#
loop_
_entity_poly.entity_id
_entity_poly.type
_entity_poly.pdbx_seq_one_letter_code
_entity_poly.pdbx_strand_id
1 'polypeptide(L)'
;MELIDWILTTSASQRSITDYFYKGNLVNAGTAKPTSQQGRIREMIMLVVQKLVKIDKDVYNILLCVHIAYFRSTHLPTEILPRPLRHILRRYPEYVCTRADKVWNDRATFLKYVNCLRAEARVDGVLSGQAKTTTKGKRLGPIEDPDKLEAAIRKAKAATKLFDQIFSEWEMYWLRSLRRALDDSGPVSGLERLEPGYALTRAVHKSMKSLEILEERSRELAILELLLGQNDWGRLFRGQWHIRKTSLLAKGKSNRAAAIPAAEAGLADGAVGLICQQSLIKTLATLQQRFKVKDPLDIPEPAQVSKAILQATPTVFTTEKKKKRRSAGHDATTENKACLWTGNDGDVGTIEQLVSQYYKPDFERVTTGGVLLTTLFTLLFWDIIFMPLPGAFETNFQTCPLDLCEDTFFSSRKDAIELRLSEIKRGFSTAFLRLHDEQHRDSNVVAVGVRWDLYSREDLVEVAKCIPSNTLATICQMFCENYVEACGGAPDVIAWDGEQKKYQLVHIQGPGYLNTQSKKALRDVLANARETNQEICVVVELGKATKKVKDKEKTGLSKRPAASGSRPSDENDEPQPEKSKGIKVKVEVE
;
A
#
# COMPACT_ATOMS: atom_id res chain seq x y z
N MET A 1 14.91 18.32 -9.90
CA MET A 1 14.07 18.21 -11.11
C MET A 1 13.92 19.56 -11.78
N GLU A 2 13.59 20.63 -11.04
CA GLU A 2 13.45 22.02 -11.49
C GLU A 2 14.34 22.45 -12.67
N LEU A 3 15.66 22.29 -12.60
CA LEU A 3 16.56 22.69 -13.70
C LEU A 3 16.24 22.01 -15.04
N ILE A 4 15.81 20.75 -15.04
CA ILE A 4 15.46 20.01 -16.27
C ILE A 4 14.13 20.52 -16.83
N ASP A 5 13.10 20.67 -15.99
CA ASP A 5 11.80 21.19 -16.41
C ASP A 5 11.89 22.66 -16.84
N TRP A 6 12.73 23.46 -16.18
CA TRP A 6 13.04 24.85 -16.57
C TRP A 6 13.75 24.90 -17.93
N ILE A 7 14.78 24.08 -18.16
CA ILE A 7 15.46 23.96 -19.46
C ILE A 7 14.45 23.57 -20.56
N LEU A 8 13.61 22.55 -20.32
CA LEU A 8 12.62 22.09 -21.30
C LEU A 8 11.54 23.15 -21.59
N THR A 9 11.07 23.87 -20.57
CA THR A 9 10.00 24.89 -20.72
C THR A 9 10.53 26.17 -21.36
N THR A 10 11.72 26.61 -20.99
CA THR A 10 12.36 27.81 -21.57
C THR A 10 12.74 27.53 -23.03
N SER A 11 13.39 26.39 -23.30
CA SER A 11 13.83 26.03 -24.66
C SER A 11 12.68 25.84 -25.65
N ALA A 12 11.48 25.49 -25.18
CA ALA A 12 10.28 25.37 -26.00
C ALA A 12 9.61 26.71 -26.32
N SER A 13 9.90 27.80 -25.60
CA SER A 13 9.17 29.07 -25.72
C SER A 13 9.92 30.17 -26.48
N GLN A 14 11.24 30.07 -26.66
CA GLN A 14 12.02 31.08 -27.38
C GLN A 14 12.55 30.58 -28.73
N ARG A 15 12.16 31.26 -29.83
CA ARG A 15 12.96 31.26 -31.07
C ARG A 15 14.19 32.13 -30.84
N SER A 16 15.34 31.75 -31.40
CA SER A 16 16.55 32.56 -31.27
C SER A 16 16.39 33.90 -32.00
N ILE A 17 16.89 34.98 -31.39
CA ILE A 17 16.85 36.35 -31.94
C ILE A 17 17.39 36.43 -33.38
N THR A 18 18.29 35.52 -33.77
CA THR A 18 18.79 35.39 -35.16
C THR A 18 17.68 35.20 -36.19
N ASP A 19 16.62 34.45 -35.91
CA ASP A 19 15.49 34.22 -36.84
C ASP A 19 14.64 35.48 -37.05
N TYR A 20 14.70 36.43 -36.12
CA TYR A 20 13.98 37.71 -36.22
C TYR A 20 14.73 38.72 -37.09
N PHE A 21 16.07 38.68 -37.09
CA PHE A 21 16.91 39.64 -37.81
C PHE A 21 17.44 39.13 -39.17
N TYR A 22 17.59 37.82 -39.39
CA TYR A 22 18.18 37.28 -40.63
C TYR A 22 17.16 36.81 -41.68
N LYS A 23 16.04 37.54 -41.84
CA LYS A 23 15.20 37.47 -43.06
C LYS A 23 15.83 38.26 -44.22
N GLY A 24 17.06 37.89 -44.59
CA GLY A 24 17.79 38.51 -45.68
C GLY A 24 19.15 37.84 -45.93
N ASN A 25 19.28 37.20 -47.09
CA ASN A 25 20.50 36.77 -47.78
C ASN A 25 21.74 36.38 -46.95
N LEU A 26 22.10 35.09 -46.99
CA LEU A 26 23.39 34.67 -47.57
C LEU A 26 23.44 33.14 -47.82
N VAL A 27 24.40 32.72 -48.64
CA VAL A 27 24.50 31.37 -49.22
C VAL A 27 25.76 30.64 -48.69
N ASN A 28 25.65 29.32 -48.52
CA ASN A 28 26.72 28.33 -48.29
C ASN A 28 27.71 28.53 -47.12
N ALA A 29 27.47 27.79 -46.03
CA ALA A 29 28.54 27.23 -45.19
C ALA A 29 28.09 25.88 -44.59
N GLY A 30 28.94 24.84 -44.70
CA GLY A 30 28.57 23.43 -44.53
C GLY A 30 28.37 22.90 -43.10
N THR A 31 27.72 23.65 -42.21
CA THR A 31 27.24 23.14 -40.91
C THR A 31 25.86 23.74 -40.60
N ALA A 32 24.84 22.89 -40.47
CA ALA A 32 23.49 23.34 -40.14
C ALA A 32 23.43 23.90 -38.71
N LYS A 33 23.44 25.24 -38.58
CA LYS A 33 23.27 25.93 -37.29
C LYS A 33 21.91 25.56 -36.68
N PRO A 34 21.81 25.31 -35.36
CA PRO A 34 20.57 24.90 -34.73
C PRO A 34 19.54 26.05 -34.78
N THR A 35 18.47 25.85 -35.56
CA THR A 35 17.35 26.80 -35.75
C THR A 35 16.40 26.89 -34.55
N SER A 36 16.77 26.32 -33.40
CA SER A 36 15.99 26.41 -32.16
C SER A 36 16.87 26.42 -30.93
N GLN A 37 16.37 27.04 -29.85
CA GLN A 37 17.05 27.05 -28.55
C GLN A 37 17.23 25.61 -27.99
N GLN A 38 16.27 24.71 -28.26
CA GLN A 38 16.40 23.27 -27.99
C GLN A 38 17.59 22.63 -28.70
N GLY A 39 17.82 22.96 -29.98
CA GLY A 39 18.99 22.46 -30.73
C GLY A 39 20.31 22.89 -30.09
N ARG A 40 20.45 24.19 -29.80
CA ARG A 40 21.66 24.75 -29.17
C ARG A 40 21.92 24.19 -27.77
N ILE A 41 20.86 24.01 -26.96
CA ILE A 41 20.98 23.39 -25.62
C ILE A 41 21.37 21.91 -25.75
N ARG A 42 20.82 21.18 -26.73
CA ARG A 42 21.20 19.80 -27.02
C ARG A 42 22.67 19.69 -27.42
N GLU A 43 23.20 20.60 -28.24
CA GLU A 43 24.63 20.67 -28.56
C GLU A 43 25.49 20.91 -27.31
N MET A 44 25.13 21.89 -26.48
CA MET A 44 25.84 22.15 -25.21
C MET A 44 25.84 20.95 -24.27
N ILE A 45 24.73 20.21 -24.17
CA ILE A 45 24.65 18.96 -23.40
C ILE A 45 25.53 17.86 -24.02
N MET A 46 25.53 17.70 -25.35
CA MET A 46 26.39 16.71 -26.02
C MET A 46 27.87 17.00 -25.85
N LEU A 47 28.30 18.27 -25.82
CA LEU A 47 29.68 18.66 -25.50
C LEU A 47 30.10 18.25 -24.07
N VAL A 48 29.19 18.38 -23.10
CA VAL A 48 29.46 17.99 -21.70
C VAL A 48 29.47 16.46 -21.52
N VAL A 49 28.52 15.75 -22.13
CA VAL A 49 28.30 14.31 -21.87
C VAL A 49 29.09 13.40 -22.85
N GLN A 50 29.68 13.96 -23.90
CA GLN A 50 30.63 13.34 -24.85
C GLN A 50 30.13 12.08 -25.59
N LYS A 51 30.06 10.93 -24.91
CA LYS A 51 29.71 9.62 -25.48
C LYS A 51 28.59 8.97 -24.68
N LEU A 52 27.36 9.15 -25.16
CA LEU A 52 26.17 8.45 -24.65
C LEU A 52 25.93 7.16 -25.42
N VAL A 53 25.93 6.02 -24.72
CA VAL A 53 25.39 4.75 -25.23
C VAL A 53 23.96 4.60 -24.70
N LYS A 54 23.02 4.33 -25.60
CA LYS A 54 21.62 4.02 -25.28
C LYS A 54 21.28 2.70 -25.95
N ILE A 55 20.66 1.77 -25.21
CA ILE A 55 20.11 0.54 -25.79
C ILE A 55 19.03 0.94 -26.80
N ASP A 56 19.02 0.29 -27.96
CA ASP A 56 17.97 0.51 -28.95
C ASP A 56 16.57 0.26 -28.37
N LYS A 57 15.59 1.04 -28.82
CA LYS A 57 14.22 1.02 -28.32
C LYS A 57 13.54 -0.32 -28.59
N ASP A 58 13.78 -0.92 -29.75
CA ASP A 58 13.07 -2.12 -30.17
C ASP A 58 13.78 -3.39 -29.70
N VAL A 59 15.11 -3.38 -29.58
CA VAL A 59 15.86 -4.35 -28.75
C VAL A 59 15.36 -4.34 -27.30
N TYR A 60 15.19 -3.16 -26.68
CA TYR A 60 14.62 -3.04 -25.33
C TYR A 60 13.18 -3.60 -25.27
N ASN A 61 12.33 -3.28 -26.25
CA ASN A 61 10.95 -3.79 -26.31
C ASN A 61 10.90 -5.32 -26.45
N ILE A 62 11.80 -5.92 -27.24
CA ILE A 62 11.89 -7.38 -27.40
C ILE A 62 12.30 -8.03 -26.07
N LEU A 63 13.37 -7.55 -25.43
CA LEU A 63 13.83 -8.09 -24.14
C LEU A 63 12.79 -7.93 -23.03
N LEU A 64 12.08 -6.80 -22.99
CA LEU A 64 10.94 -6.57 -22.10
C LEU A 64 9.79 -7.57 -22.35
N CYS A 65 9.47 -7.86 -23.62
CA CYS A 65 8.47 -8.87 -23.96
C CYS A 65 8.90 -10.28 -23.54
N VAL A 66 10.17 -10.64 -23.76
CA VAL A 66 10.74 -11.93 -23.30
C VAL A 66 10.68 -12.02 -21.77
N HIS A 67 10.99 -10.95 -21.04
CA HIS A 67 10.87 -10.90 -19.58
C HIS A 67 9.42 -11.16 -19.12
N ILE A 68 8.44 -10.40 -19.64
CA ILE A 68 7.03 -10.54 -19.25
C ILE A 68 6.50 -11.94 -19.60
N ALA A 69 6.86 -12.48 -20.76
CA ALA A 69 6.44 -13.81 -21.18
C ALA A 69 7.08 -14.93 -20.34
N TYR A 70 8.37 -14.82 -20.02
CA TYR A 70 9.11 -15.86 -19.30
C TYR A 70 8.82 -15.85 -17.78
N PHE A 71 8.77 -14.68 -17.15
CA PHE A 71 8.54 -14.53 -15.71
C PHE A 71 7.07 -14.29 -15.35
N ARG A 72 6.15 -14.42 -16.33
CA ARG A 72 4.71 -14.15 -16.22
C ARG A 72 4.41 -12.84 -15.46
N SER A 73 5.14 -11.78 -15.81
CA SER A 73 5.20 -10.58 -14.98
C SER A 73 3.85 -9.86 -14.93
N THR A 74 3.22 -9.88 -13.76
CA THR A 74 1.94 -9.22 -13.48
C THR A 74 2.03 -7.69 -13.52
N HIS A 75 3.24 -7.13 -13.41
CA HIS A 75 3.55 -5.70 -13.53
C HIS A 75 4.64 -5.46 -14.58
N LEU A 76 4.74 -4.23 -15.10
CA LEU A 76 5.78 -3.84 -16.06
C LEU A 76 7.19 -3.92 -15.42
N PRO A 77 8.12 -4.75 -15.92
CA PRO A 77 9.46 -4.88 -15.34
C PRO A 77 10.29 -3.58 -15.39
N THR A 78 11.00 -3.30 -14.30
CA THR A 78 11.93 -2.16 -14.18
C THR A 78 13.38 -2.52 -14.51
N GLU A 79 13.77 -3.78 -14.38
CA GLU A 79 15.06 -4.33 -14.83
C GLU A 79 14.83 -5.18 -16.08
N ILE A 80 15.65 -4.99 -17.13
CA ILE A 80 15.46 -5.65 -18.44
C ILE A 80 15.59 -7.16 -18.31
N LEU A 81 16.62 -7.60 -17.57
CA LEU A 81 16.78 -8.95 -17.08
C LEU A 81 16.59 -8.89 -15.56
N PRO A 82 15.95 -9.89 -14.92
CA PRO A 82 16.09 -10.08 -13.49
C PRO A 82 17.51 -10.58 -13.18
N ARG A 83 17.76 -11.03 -11.94
CA ARG A 83 19.12 -11.32 -11.45
C ARG A 83 19.49 -12.83 -11.33
N PRO A 84 18.96 -13.77 -12.16
CA PRO A 84 18.99 -15.21 -11.86
C PRO A 84 20.40 -15.81 -11.76
N LEU A 85 21.41 -15.20 -12.39
CA LEU A 85 22.80 -15.67 -12.34
C LEU A 85 23.39 -15.71 -10.91
N ARG A 86 22.88 -14.90 -9.97
CA ARG A 86 23.30 -14.96 -8.54
C ARG A 86 22.42 -15.89 -7.68
N HIS A 87 21.52 -16.62 -8.33
CA HIS A 87 20.44 -17.36 -7.70
C HIS A 87 20.49 -18.86 -8.03
N ILE A 88 20.93 -19.25 -9.24
CA ILE A 88 21.13 -20.65 -9.67
C ILE A 88 21.98 -21.49 -8.68
N LEU A 89 22.92 -20.88 -7.95
CA LEU A 89 23.79 -21.56 -6.97
C LEU A 89 23.13 -21.80 -5.58
N ARG A 90 21.82 -21.64 -5.44
CA ARG A 90 21.07 -21.83 -4.19
C ARG A 90 20.24 -23.11 -4.24
N ARG A 91 19.99 -23.74 -3.08
CA ARG A 91 18.93 -24.75 -2.98
C ARG A 91 17.56 -24.07 -2.90
N TYR A 92 16.60 -24.61 -3.63
CA TYR A 92 15.23 -24.11 -3.73
C TYR A 92 14.24 -25.08 -3.10
N PRO A 93 13.05 -24.60 -2.67
CA PRO A 93 11.98 -25.47 -2.23
C PRO A 93 11.60 -26.47 -3.33
N GLU A 94 11.13 -27.65 -2.94
CA GLU A 94 10.64 -28.66 -3.88
C GLU A 94 9.17 -28.41 -4.20
N TYR A 95 8.83 -28.32 -5.49
CA TYR A 95 7.47 -28.13 -6.01
C TYR A 95 7.39 -28.61 -7.46
N VAL A 96 6.18 -28.93 -7.92
CA VAL A 96 5.95 -29.31 -9.33
C VAL A 96 5.91 -28.05 -10.20
N CYS A 97 6.91 -27.90 -11.08
CA CYS A 97 7.01 -26.79 -12.02
C CYS A 97 6.21 -27.08 -13.32
N THR A 98 4.91 -26.80 -13.29
CA THR A 98 4.02 -26.96 -14.46
C THR A 98 3.75 -25.60 -15.11
N ARG A 99 4.44 -25.30 -16.22
CA ARG A 99 4.14 -24.11 -17.03
C ARG A 99 2.83 -24.28 -17.77
N ALA A 100 2.05 -23.20 -17.89
CA ALA A 100 0.85 -23.19 -18.72
C ALA A 100 1.19 -22.88 -20.19
N ASP A 101 0.98 -23.83 -21.09
CA ASP A 101 1.30 -23.70 -22.53
C ASP A 101 0.51 -22.57 -23.23
N LYS A 102 -0.72 -22.31 -22.80
CA LYS A 102 -1.68 -21.42 -23.49
C LYS A 102 -2.22 -20.29 -22.61
N VAL A 103 -1.32 -19.56 -21.93
CA VAL A 103 -1.70 -18.31 -21.22
C VAL A 103 -2.16 -17.22 -22.19
N TRP A 104 -1.50 -17.10 -23.34
CA TRP A 104 -1.88 -16.19 -24.42
C TRP A 104 -1.91 -16.96 -25.73
N ASN A 105 -3.07 -17.01 -26.38
CA ASN A 105 -3.29 -17.85 -27.56
C ASN A 105 -2.50 -17.38 -28.79
N ASP A 106 -2.19 -16.09 -28.88
CA ASP A 106 -1.46 -15.49 -29.99
C ASP A 106 -0.62 -14.27 -29.58
N ARG A 107 0.19 -13.79 -30.53
CA ARG A 107 1.03 -12.60 -30.35
C ARG A 107 0.19 -11.33 -30.12
N ALA A 108 -1.01 -11.23 -30.68
CA ALA A 108 -1.87 -10.06 -30.55
C ALA A 108 -2.40 -9.90 -29.12
N THR A 109 -2.91 -10.99 -28.53
CA THR A 109 -3.39 -11.06 -27.14
C THR A 109 -2.27 -10.75 -26.15
N PHE A 110 -1.09 -11.34 -26.35
CA PHE A 110 0.08 -11.04 -25.52
C PHE A 110 0.52 -9.57 -25.62
N LEU A 111 0.63 -9.00 -26.83
CA LEU A 111 0.98 -7.58 -27.00
C LEU A 111 -0.10 -6.64 -26.43
N LYS A 112 -1.38 -7.05 -26.45
CA LYS A 112 -2.47 -6.33 -25.79
C LYS A 112 -2.27 -6.30 -24.27
N TYR A 113 -1.97 -7.45 -23.64
CA TYR A 113 -1.61 -7.52 -22.21
C TYR A 113 -0.41 -6.61 -21.86
N VAL A 114 0.68 -6.68 -22.64
CA VAL A 114 1.85 -5.81 -22.44
C VAL A 114 1.50 -4.32 -22.58
N ASN A 115 0.56 -3.96 -23.46
CA ASN A 115 0.08 -2.58 -23.59
C ASN A 115 -0.78 -2.14 -22.39
N CYS A 116 -1.57 -3.04 -21.79
CA CYS A 116 -2.28 -2.77 -20.54
C CYS A 116 -1.31 -2.58 -19.36
N LEU A 117 -0.24 -3.38 -19.26
CA LEU A 117 0.84 -3.16 -18.28
C LEU A 117 1.53 -1.79 -18.48
N ARG A 118 1.78 -1.39 -19.73
CA ARG A 118 2.28 -0.04 -20.07
C ARG A 118 1.25 1.06 -19.77
N ALA A 119 -0.05 0.77 -19.77
CA ALA A 119 -1.08 1.73 -19.40
C ALA A 119 -1.13 1.94 -17.87
N GLU A 120 -1.10 0.86 -17.09
CA GLU A 120 -0.96 0.91 -15.63
C GLU A 120 0.30 1.70 -15.23
N ALA A 121 1.45 1.37 -15.82
CA ALA A 121 2.71 2.05 -15.50
C ALA A 121 2.72 3.55 -15.87
N ARG A 122 1.96 3.97 -16.90
CA ARG A 122 1.76 5.39 -17.23
C ARG A 122 0.92 6.11 -16.18
N VAL A 123 -0.19 5.50 -15.73
CA VAL A 123 -1.02 6.04 -14.64
C VAL A 123 -0.19 6.17 -13.36
N ASP A 124 0.53 5.11 -12.99
CA ASP A 124 1.36 5.07 -11.79
C ASP A 124 2.50 6.10 -11.83
N GLY A 125 3.14 6.29 -12.99
CA GLY A 125 4.21 7.28 -13.19
C GLY A 125 3.75 8.75 -13.26
N VAL A 126 2.46 9.02 -13.48
CA VAL A 126 1.88 10.37 -13.36
C VAL A 126 1.49 10.68 -11.91
N LEU A 127 0.95 9.69 -11.20
CA LEU A 127 0.57 9.81 -9.78
C LEU A 127 1.77 9.78 -8.83
N SER A 128 2.79 8.97 -9.13
CA SER A 128 4.05 8.86 -8.39
C SER A 128 5.21 9.48 -9.19
N GLY A 129 5.75 10.60 -8.69
CA GLY A 129 6.92 11.24 -9.27
C GLY A 129 8.20 10.45 -9.00
N GLN A 130 8.41 9.37 -9.75
CA GLN A 130 9.57 8.45 -9.71
C GLN A 130 10.03 8.02 -8.30
N ALA A 131 9.19 7.30 -7.56
CA ALA A 131 9.65 6.51 -6.42
C ALA A 131 8.78 5.27 -6.14
N LYS A 132 9.36 4.08 -6.36
CA LYS A 132 8.99 2.74 -5.86
C LYS A 132 7.51 2.45 -5.56
N THR A 133 6.94 1.60 -6.41
CA THR A 133 5.77 0.72 -6.20
C THR A 133 5.51 0.34 -4.73
N THR A 134 4.64 1.09 -4.05
CA THR A 134 3.81 0.58 -2.94
C THR A 134 2.45 1.25 -3.02
N THR A 135 1.38 0.45 -3.05
CA THR A 135 -0.02 0.91 -3.22
C THR A 135 -0.57 1.52 -1.92
N LYS A 136 0.14 2.51 -1.37
CA LYS A 136 -0.17 3.09 -0.05
C LYS A 136 -1.18 4.22 -0.21
N GLY A 137 -2.43 3.91 0.17
CA GLY A 137 -3.57 4.82 0.27
C GLY A 137 -3.43 5.90 1.35
N LYS A 138 -2.25 6.51 1.49
CA LYS A 138 -1.99 7.63 2.39
C LYS A 138 -2.89 8.80 1.97
N ARG A 139 -3.96 9.02 2.74
CA ARG A 139 -4.77 10.25 2.67
C ARG A 139 -3.80 11.43 2.71
N LEU A 140 -3.93 12.31 1.73
CA LEU A 140 -3.44 13.66 1.90
C LEU A 140 -4.29 14.30 3.02
N GLY A 141 -3.62 14.95 3.98
CA GLY A 141 -4.28 16.02 4.72
C GLY A 141 -4.49 17.23 3.80
N PRO A 142 -4.97 18.36 4.30
CA PRO A 142 -4.85 19.62 3.59
C PRO A 142 -3.40 19.79 3.11
N ILE A 143 -3.19 20.04 1.82
CA ILE A 143 -1.88 20.51 1.36
C ILE A 143 -1.84 22.00 1.73
N GLU A 144 -1.15 22.31 2.83
CA GLU A 144 -1.01 23.68 3.38
C GLU A 144 -0.16 24.61 2.47
N ASP A 145 0.39 24.04 1.40
CA ASP A 145 1.30 24.66 0.43
C ASP A 145 0.59 24.76 -0.95
N PRO A 146 0.28 25.98 -1.43
CA PRO A 146 -0.46 26.17 -2.68
C PRO A 146 0.20 25.58 -3.92
N ASP A 147 1.52 25.69 -4.05
CA ASP A 147 2.26 25.21 -5.23
C ASP A 147 2.24 23.67 -5.30
N LYS A 148 2.37 23.01 -4.13
CA LYS A 148 2.21 21.56 -4.02
C LYS A 148 0.78 21.12 -4.32
N LEU A 149 -0.23 21.94 -3.98
CA LEU A 149 -1.63 21.67 -4.30
C LEU A 149 -1.91 21.79 -5.80
N GLU A 150 -1.45 22.86 -6.46
CA GLU A 150 -1.61 23.02 -7.91
C GLU A 150 -0.85 21.91 -8.67
N ALA A 151 0.37 21.57 -8.25
CA ALA A 151 1.12 20.46 -8.81
C ALA A 151 0.41 19.10 -8.64
N ALA A 152 -0.29 18.88 -7.52
CA ALA A 152 -1.12 17.70 -7.29
C ALA A 152 -2.36 17.69 -8.20
N ILE A 153 -3.06 18.81 -8.34
CA ILE A 153 -4.22 18.96 -9.23
C ILE A 153 -3.82 18.77 -10.70
N ARG A 154 -2.67 19.30 -11.14
CA ARG A 154 -2.13 19.12 -12.49
C ARG A 154 -1.84 17.64 -12.78
N LYS A 155 -1.25 16.91 -11.83
CA LYS A 155 -1.03 15.45 -11.93
C LYS A 155 -2.35 14.69 -11.92
N ALA A 156 -3.31 15.07 -11.09
CA ALA A 156 -4.63 14.46 -11.04
C ALA A 156 -5.36 14.60 -12.39
N LYS A 157 -5.41 15.81 -12.98
CA LYS A 157 -6.00 16.03 -14.33
C LYS A 157 -5.31 15.18 -15.41
N ALA A 158 -3.99 15.04 -15.35
CA ALA A 158 -3.24 14.19 -16.29
C ALA A 158 -3.52 12.69 -16.10
N ALA A 159 -3.67 12.22 -14.85
CA ALA A 159 -4.05 10.84 -14.55
C ALA A 159 -5.51 10.54 -14.94
N THR A 160 -6.45 11.46 -14.69
CA THR A 160 -7.84 11.35 -15.18
C THR A 160 -7.88 11.26 -16.70
N LYS A 161 -7.11 12.07 -17.43
CA LYS A 161 -7.01 11.96 -18.90
C LYS A 161 -6.46 10.61 -19.39
N LEU A 162 -5.57 9.97 -18.62
CA LEU A 162 -5.12 8.59 -18.92
C LEU A 162 -6.19 7.55 -18.57
N PHE A 163 -6.96 7.77 -17.50
CA PHE A 163 -8.11 6.95 -17.13
C PHE A 163 -9.20 6.99 -18.22
N ASP A 164 -9.55 8.17 -18.71
CA ASP A 164 -10.51 8.36 -19.81
C ASP A 164 -10.12 7.55 -21.05
N GLN A 165 -8.81 7.48 -21.36
CA GLN A 165 -8.28 6.72 -22.50
C GLN A 165 -8.31 5.20 -22.33
N ILE A 166 -8.34 4.68 -21.11
CA ILE A 166 -8.40 3.23 -20.85
C ILE A 166 -9.80 2.75 -20.44
N PHE A 167 -10.72 3.65 -20.08
CA PHE A 167 -12.01 3.28 -19.50
C PHE A 167 -12.81 2.37 -20.43
N SER A 168 -13.02 2.76 -21.70
CA SER A 168 -13.76 1.94 -22.66
C SER A 168 -13.07 0.62 -23.01
N GLU A 169 -11.74 0.53 -22.88
CA GLU A 169 -11.04 -0.77 -23.03
C GLU A 169 -11.27 -1.66 -21.80
N TRP A 170 -11.20 -1.09 -20.59
CA TRP A 170 -11.47 -1.79 -19.34
C TRP A 170 -12.93 -2.26 -19.25
N GLU A 171 -13.88 -1.41 -19.66
CA GLU A 171 -15.33 -1.68 -19.66
C GLU A 171 -15.68 -2.92 -20.51
N MET A 172 -15.02 -3.13 -21.66
CA MET A 172 -15.19 -4.36 -22.45
C MET A 172 -14.75 -5.63 -21.68
N TYR A 173 -13.69 -5.55 -20.86
CA TYR A 173 -13.28 -6.67 -20.01
C TYR A 173 -14.19 -6.83 -18.80
N TRP A 174 -14.68 -5.74 -18.22
CA TRP A 174 -15.67 -5.76 -17.14
C TRP A 174 -16.98 -6.44 -17.57
N LEU A 175 -17.51 -6.11 -18.76
CA LEU A 175 -18.66 -6.80 -19.35
C LEU A 175 -18.39 -8.30 -19.59
N ARG A 176 -17.17 -8.67 -19.99
CA ARG A 176 -16.76 -10.08 -20.13
C ARG A 176 -16.67 -10.80 -18.79
N SER A 177 -16.24 -10.13 -17.73
CA SER A 177 -16.23 -10.65 -16.35
C SER A 177 -17.67 -10.91 -15.85
N LEU A 178 -18.57 -9.92 -15.98
CA LEU A 178 -19.99 -10.11 -15.65
C LEU A 178 -20.60 -11.29 -16.40
N ARG A 179 -20.30 -11.43 -17.70
CA ARG A 179 -20.77 -12.58 -18.47
C ARG A 179 -20.24 -13.91 -17.92
N ARG A 180 -18.94 -14.01 -17.57
CA ARG A 180 -18.39 -15.24 -16.99
C ARG A 180 -19.07 -15.65 -15.67
N ALA A 181 -19.51 -14.67 -14.88
CA ALA A 181 -20.26 -14.88 -13.65
C ALA A 181 -21.75 -15.25 -13.88
N LEU A 182 -22.33 -14.93 -15.04
CA LEU A 182 -23.67 -15.39 -15.44
C LEU A 182 -23.66 -16.79 -16.06
N ASP A 183 -22.62 -17.11 -16.84
CA ASP A 183 -22.43 -18.39 -17.52
C ASP A 183 -21.92 -19.51 -16.55
N ASP A 184 -21.89 -19.26 -15.23
CA ASP A 184 -21.24 -20.04 -14.13
C ASP A 184 -19.80 -20.54 -14.41
N SER A 185 -19.16 -19.94 -15.42
CA SER A 185 -17.76 -20.14 -15.78
C SER A 185 -16.84 -19.37 -14.83
N GLY A 186 -16.81 -19.81 -13.57
CA GLY A 186 -15.94 -19.25 -12.52
C GLY A 186 -14.45 -19.22 -12.93
N PRO A 187 -13.62 -18.37 -12.29
CA PRO A 187 -12.19 -18.31 -12.57
C PRO A 187 -11.54 -19.69 -12.35
N VAL A 188 -10.84 -20.18 -13.39
CA VAL A 188 -10.55 -21.62 -13.56
C VAL A 188 -9.15 -21.98 -13.06
N SER A 189 -8.20 -21.03 -13.00
CA SER A 189 -6.78 -21.42 -12.97
C SER A 189 -5.82 -20.50 -12.19
N GLY A 190 -6.27 -19.37 -11.63
CA GLY A 190 -5.38 -18.34 -11.08
C GLY A 190 -4.58 -17.57 -12.15
N LEU A 191 -4.73 -17.92 -13.43
CA LEU A 191 -4.11 -17.29 -14.60
C LEU A 191 -4.82 -15.99 -15.01
N GLU A 192 -5.96 -15.67 -14.38
CA GLU A 192 -6.74 -14.45 -14.64
C GLU A 192 -5.92 -13.18 -14.39
N ARG A 193 -4.89 -13.27 -13.52
CA ARG A 193 -3.88 -12.22 -13.28
C ARG A 193 -2.97 -11.90 -14.49
N LEU A 194 -3.02 -12.74 -15.52
CA LEU A 194 -2.32 -12.58 -16.81
C LEU A 194 -3.26 -12.13 -17.94
N GLU A 195 -4.53 -11.85 -17.63
CA GLU A 195 -5.47 -11.20 -18.55
C GLU A 195 -5.31 -9.66 -18.55
N PRO A 196 -5.58 -8.99 -19.69
CA PRO A 196 -5.64 -7.52 -19.77
C PRO A 196 -6.56 -6.85 -18.74
N GLY A 197 -7.68 -7.50 -18.40
CA GLY A 197 -8.67 -7.00 -17.43
C GLY A 197 -8.07 -6.78 -16.03
N TYR A 198 -7.16 -7.66 -15.59
CA TYR A 198 -6.48 -7.51 -14.30
C TYR A 198 -5.59 -6.27 -14.25
N ALA A 199 -4.73 -6.09 -15.25
CA ALA A 199 -3.84 -4.94 -15.37
C ALA A 199 -4.61 -3.61 -15.48
N LEU A 200 -5.70 -3.59 -16.26
CA LEU A 200 -6.56 -2.41 -16.38
C LEU A 200 -7.35 -2.13 -15.10
N THR A 201 -7.85 -3.14 -14.40
CA THR A 201 -8.55 -2.96 -13.10
C THR A 201 -7.64 -2.31 -12.05
N ARG A 202 -6.35 -2.70 -11.99
CA ARG A 202 -5.36 -2.01 -11.15
C ARG A 202 -5.11 -0.56 -11.60
N ALA A 203 -5.07 -0.31 -12.91
CA ALA A 203 -4.91 1.06 -13.45
C ALA A 203 -6.12 1.95 -13.08
N VAL A 204 -7.35 1.43 -13.17
CA VAL A 204 -8.58 2.11 -12.72
C VAL A 204 -8.55 2.37 -11.21
N HIS A 205 -8.19 1.38 -10.39
CA HIS A 205 -8.04 1.56 -8.94
C HIS A 205 -7.01 2.64 -8.59
N LYS A 206 -5.84 2.66 -9.24
CA LYS A 206 -4.82 3.71 -9.08
C LYS A 206 -5.38 5.09 -9.47
N SER A 207 -6.11 5.18 -10.58
CA SER A 207 -6.73 6.42 -11.07
C SER A 207 -7.82 6.99 -10.15
N MET A 208 -8.51 6.19 -9.32
CA MET A 208 -9.48 6.77 -8.36
C MET A 208 -8.85 7.82 -7.42
N LYS A 209 -7.53 7.76 -7.20
CA LYS A 209 -6.81 8.78 -6.44
C LYS A 209 -6.79 10.17 -7.10
N SER A 210 -6.91 10.27 -8.43
CA SER A 210 -7.09 11.59 -9.07
C SER A 210 -8.50 12.14 -8.85
N LEU A 211 -9.51 11.27 -8.88
CA LEU A 211 -10.91 11.64 -8.60
C LEU A 211 -11.10 12.14 -7.16
N GLU A 212 -10.39 11.55 -6.18
CA GLU A 212 -10.33 12.07 -4.81
C GLU A 212 -9.77 13.50 -4.76
N ILE A 213 -8.69 13.78 -5.49
CA ILE A 213 -8.02 15.09 -5.51
C ILE A 213 -8.84 16.16 -6.25
N LEU A 214 -9.61 15.75 -7.27
CA LEU A 214 -10.48 16.63 -8.07
C LEU A 214 -11.89 16.78 -7.49
N GLU A 215 -12.18 16.10 -6.37
CA GLU A 215 -13.50 16.00 -5.74
C GLU A 215 -14.65 15.51 -6.66
N GLU A 216 -14.35 14.69 -7.67
CA GLU A 216 -15.32 14.11 -8.63
C GLU A 216 -16.22 13.02 -8.01
N ARG A 217 -16.84 13.31 -6.85
CA ARG A 217 -17.50 12.35 -5.94
C ARG A 217 -18.54 11.44 -6.62
N SER A 218 -19.40 11.99 -7.48
CA SER A 218 -20.44 11.22 -8.17
C SER A 218 -19.85 10.20 -9.15
N ARG A 219 -18.75 10.59 -9.83
CA ARG A 219 -18.02 9.74 -10.77
C ARG A 219 -17.23 8.66 -10.03
N GLU A 220 -16.59 9.03 -8.93
CA GLU A 220 -15.89 8.10 -8.05
C GLU A 220 -16.83 7.01 -7.50
N LEU A 221 -18.05 7.39 -7.08
CA LEU A 221 -19.08 6.42 -6.66
C LEU A 221 -19.50 5.47 -7.78
N ALA A 222 -19.77 5.96 -8.98
CA ALA A 222 -20.15 5.11 -10.12
C ALA A 222 -19.03 4.10 -10.47
N ILE A 223 -17.77 4.54 -10.47
CA ILE A 223 -16.62 3.65 -10.74
C ILE A 223 -16.44 2.60 -9.63
N LEU A 224 -16.65 2.97 -8.36
CA LEU A 224 -16.66 2.02 -7.24
C LEU A 224 -17.77 0.97 -7.37
N GLU A 225 -18.93 1.33 -7.93
CA GLU A 225 -20.03 0.39 -8.17
C GLU A 225 -19.74 -0.59 -9.31
N LEU A 226 -19.12 -0.13 -10.40
CA LEU A 226 -18.61 -1.03 -11.44
C LEU A 226 -17.52 -1.96 -10.87
N LEU A 227 -16.52 -1.43 -10.16
CA LEU A 227 -15.43 -2.22 -9.57
C LEU A 227 -15.93 -3.29 -8.60
N LEU A 228 -16.93 -2.97 -7.75
CA LEU A 228 -17.52 -3.92 -6.80
C LEU A 228 -18.49 -4.92 -7.45
N GLY A 229 -19.06 -4.60 -8.61
CA GLY A 229 -19.99 -5.48 -9.34
C GLY A 229 -19.34 -6.67 -10.04
N GLN A 230 -18.01 -6.65 -10.24
CA GLN A 230 -17.25 -7.79 -10.79
C GLN A 230 -16.46 -8.52 -9.70
N ASN A 231 -16.21 -9.83 -9.88
CA ASN A 231 -15.57 -10.69 -8.87
C ASN A 231 -14.27 -11.36 -9.36
N ASP A 232 -13.76 -11.00 -10.54
CA ASP A 232 -12.59 -11.64 -11.16
C ASP A 232 -11.26 -11.00 -10.76
N TRP A 233 -11.22 -9.68 -10.62
CA TRP A 233 -9.97 -8.93 -10.54
C TRP A 233 -9.98 -7.91 -9.39
N GLY A 234 -8.84 -7.78 -8.71
CA GLY A 234 -8.63 -6.79 -7.67
C GLY A 234 -9.31 -7.13 -6.34
N ARG A 235 -9.46 -8.41 -5.99
CA ARG A 235 -10.09 -8.87 -4.74
C ARG A 235 -9.45 -8.22 -3.50
N LEU A 236 -8.11 -8.14 -3.48
CA LEU A 236 -7.30 -7.39 -2.49
C LEU A 236 -7.75 -5.93 -2.25
N PHE A 237 -8.38 -5.29 -3.24
CA PHE A 237 -8.82 -3.90 -3.16
C PHE A 237 -10.31 -3.75 -2.80
N ARG A 238 -11.14 -4.81 -2.85
CA ARG A 238 -12.59 -4.75 -2.57
C ARG A 238 -12.90 -4.14 -1.21
N GLY A 239 -12.13 -4.51 -0.18
CA GLY A 239 -12.25 -3.91 1.15
C GLY A 239 -11.98 -2.41 1.15
N GLN A 240 -10.97 -1.95 0.40
CA GLN A 240 -10.68 -0.52 0.22
C GLN A 240 -11.79 0.20 -0.55
N TRP A 241 -12.38 -0.47 -1.56
CA TRP A 241 -13.49 0.06 -2.35
C TRP A 241 -14.76 0.23 -1.50
N HIS A 242 -15.13 -0.75 -0.67
CA HIS A 242 -16.24 -0.64 0.29
C HIS A 242 -16.02 0.47 1.32
N ILE A 243 -14.83 0.53 1.94
CA ILE A 243 -14.46 1.61 2.87
C ILE A 243 -14.57 2.98 2.19
N ARG A 244 -14.15 3.08 0.92
CA ARG A 244 -14.23 4.32 0.15
C ARG A 244 -15.68 4.70 -0.19
N LYS A 245 -16.49 3.76 -0.69
CA LYS A 245 -17.91 3.96 -1.01
C LYS A 245 -18.68 4.46 0.22
N THR A 246 -18.53 3.76 1.35
CA THR A 246 -19.07 4.15 2.66
C THR A 246 -18.59 5.54 3.09
N SER A 247 -17.29 5.85 2.96
CA SER A 247 -16.75 7.17 3.31
C SER A 247 -17.20 8.31 2.38
N LEU A 248 -17.67 8.03 1.16
CA LEU A 248 -18.25 9.01 0.24
C LEU A 248 -19.73 9.24 0.57
N LEU A 249 -20.51 8.17 0.71
CA LEU A 249 -21.94 8.22 1.08
C LEU A 249 -22.13 8.93 2.43
N ALA A 250 -21.29 8.64 3.44
CA ALA A 250 -21.34 9.27 4.76
C ALA A 250 -20.99 10.78 4.80
N LYS A 251 -20.42 11.31 3.70
CA LYS A 251 -20.15 12.74 3.47
C LYS A 251 -21.24 13.42 2.63
N GLY A 252 -21.97 12.66 1.80
CA GLY A 252 -23.06 13.19 0.98
C GLY A 252 -24.21 13.75 1.82
N LYS A 253 -24.94 14.73 1.29
CA LYS A 253 -26.16 15.27 1.93
C LYS A 253 -27.38 14.37 1.68
N SER A 254 -27.57 13.92 0.43
CA SER A 254 -28.69 13.07 0.00
C SER A 254 -28.52 11.61 0.43
N ASN A 255 -27.42 10.97 -0.01
CA ASN A 255 -27.26 9.51 0.10
C ASN A 255 -26.75 9.06 1.47
N ARG A 256 -26.93 9.89 2.52
CA ARG A 256 -26.27 9.73 3.82
C ARG A 256 -26.75 8.47 4.57
N ALA A 257 -28.01 8.05 4.35
CA ALA A 257 -28.57 6.82 4.90
C ALA A 257 -27.95 5.55 4.27
N ALA A 258 -27.63 5.57 2.97
CA ALA A 258 -27.05 4.43 2.26
C ALA A 258 -25.61 4.08 2.72
N ALA A 259 -25.00 4.90 3.58
CA ALA A 259 -23.67 4.64 4.14
C ALA A 259 -23.64 3.46 5.13
N ILE A 260 -24.75 3.13 5.79
CA ILE A 260 -24.82 1.93 6.66
C ILE A 260 -24.92 0.65 5.80
N PRO A 261 -25.89 0.51 4.86
CA PRO A 261 -25.94 -0.64 3.97
C PRO A 261 -24.67 -0.87 3.14
N ALA A 262 -23.95 0.20 2.75
CA ALA A 262 -22.66 0.07 2.06
C ALA A 262 -21.53 -0.45 2.97
N ALA A 263 -21.60 -0.24 4.28
CA ALA A 263 -20.66 -0.82 5.24
C ALA A 263 -21.00 -2.28 5.53
N GLU A 264 -22.29 -2.59 5.71
CA GLU A 264 -22.82 -3.94 5.95
C GLU A 264 -22.57 -4.86 4.75
N ALA A 265 -22.82 -4.39 3.52
CA ALA A 265 -22.45 -5.11 2.30
C ALA A 265 -20.95 -5.41 2.20
N GLY A 266 -20.10 -4.52 2.71
CA GLY A 266 -18.64 -4.73 2.79
C GLY A 266 -18.20 -5.69 3.91
N LEU A 267 -19.08 -6.01 4.86
CA LEU A 267 -18.85 -7.04 5.88
C LEU A 267 -19.42 -8.41 5.46
N ALA A 268 -20.45 -8.43 4.61
CA ALA A 268 -20.98 -9.63 3.97
C ALA A 268 -20.14 -10.11 2.77
N ASP A 269 -19.28 -9.26 2.22
CA ASP A 269 -18.40 -9.58 1.09
C ASP A 269 -17.20 -10.44 1.54
N GLY A 270 -17.30 -11.76 1.29
CA GLY A 270 -16.28 -12.75 1.67
C GLY A 270 -14.91 -12.58 0.98
N ALA A 271 -14.73 -11.63 0.07
CA ALA A 271 -13.42 -11.26 -0.47
C ALA A 271 -12.75 -10.09 0.28
N VAL A 272 -13.40 -9.55 1.32
CA VAL A 272 -12.86 -8.48 2.18
C VAL A 272 -12.08 -9.09 3.34
N GLY A 273 -10.75 -9.01 3.30
CA GLY A 273 -9.87 -9.51 4.38
C GLY A 273 -9.93 -8.71 5.69
N LEU A 274 -9.43 -9.31 6.78
CA LEU A 274 -9.58 -8.87 8.18
C LEU A 274 -9.25 -7.38 8.42
N ILE A 275 -8.17 -6.89 7.79
CA ILE A 275 -7.73 -5.48 7.83
C ILE A 275 -8.87 -4.51 7.45
N CYS A 276 -9.60 -4.86 6.39
CA CYS A 276 -10.68 -4.05 5.87
C CYS A 276 -11.99 -4.29 6.63
N GLN A 277 -12.27 -5.53 7.04
CA GLN A 277 -13.41 -5.84 7.90
C GLN A 277 -13.37 -5.00 9.19
N GLN A 278 -12.25 -5.01 9.91
CA GLN A 278 -12.11 -4.23 11.15
C GLN A 278 -12.18 -2.71 10.92
N SER A 279 -11.73 -2.24 9.74
CA SER A 279 -11.89 -0.84 9.34
C SER A 279 -13.35 -0.48 9.04
N LEU A 280 -14.13 -1.41 8.47
CA LEU A 280 -15.56 -1.26 8.25
C LEU A 280 -16.35 -1.32 9.57
N ILE A 281 -16.04 -2.26 10.47
CA ILE A 281 -16.65 -2.38 11.81
C ILE A 281 -16.52 -1.05 12.59
N LYS A 282 -15.31 -0.50 12.69
CA LYS A 282 -15.09 0.80 13.36
C LYS A 282 -15.80 1.96 12.66
N THR A 283 -15.96 1.88 11.33
CA THR A 283 -16.74 2.87 10.56
C THR A 283 -18.24 2.73 10.86
N LEU A 284 -18.77 1.51 10.87
CA LEU A 284 -20.19 1.19 11.12
C LEU A 284 -20.62 1.65 12.52
N ALA A 285 -19.87 1.34 13.57
CA ALA A 285 -20.12 1.84 14.92
C ALA A 285 -20.15 3.39 14.98
N THR A 286 -19.18 4.03 14.31
CA THR A 286 -19.13 5.50 14.21
C THR A 286 -20.35 6.07 13.48
N LEU A 287 -20.83 5.39 12.44
CA LEU A 287 -22.04 5.79 11.71
C LEU A 287 -23.30 5.58 12.54
N GLN A 288 -23.51 4.41 13.14
CA GLN A 288 -24.66 4.09 14.00
C GLN A 288 -24.82 5.13 15.13
N GLN A 289 -23.73 5.48 15.83
CA GLN A 289 -23.72 6.56 16.83
C GLN A 289 -24.07 7.92 16.22
N ARG A 290 -23.49 8.27 15.06
CA ARG A 290 -23.72 9.56 14.36
C ARG A 290 -25.11 9.66 13.71
N PHE A 291 -25.84 8.56 13.58
CA PHE A 291 -27.20 8.48 13.03
C PHE A 291 -28.29 8.24 14.07
N LYS A 292 -27.94 7.81 15.30
CA LYS A 292 -28.89 7.39 16.34
C LYS A 292 -29.81 6.25 15.86
N VAL A 293 -29.22 5.21 15.27
CA VAL A 293 -29.92 3.96 14.97
C VAL A 293 -30.50 3.40 16.27
N LYS A 294 -31.77 2.94 16.26
CA LYS A 294 -32.46 2.45 17.46
C LYS A 294 -31.78 1.21 18.03
N ASP A 295 -31.51 0.25 17.15
CA ASP A 295 -30.94 -1.04 17.45
C ASP A 295 -29.56 -1.14 16.76
N PRO A 296 -28.49 -0.60 17.36
CA PRO A 296 -27.14 -0.74 16.82
C PRO A 296 -26.66 -2.20 16.95
N LEU A 297 -25.83 -2.64 16.01
CA LEU A 297 -25.12 -3.92 16.15
C LEU A 297 -24.17 -3.84 17.36
N ASP A 298 -24.13 -4.92 18.15
CA ASP A 298 -23.16 -5.03 19.24
C ASP A 298 -21.75 -5.19 18.65
N ILE A 299 -21.00 -4.10 18.70
CA ILE A 299 -19.64 -3.99 18.19
C ILE A 299 -18.73 -3.83 19.40
N PRO A 300 -17.92 -4.85 19.77
CA PRO A 300 -17.02 -4.77 20.91
C PRO A 300 -16.08 -3.56 20.84
N GLU A 301 -15.91 -2.85 21.96
CA GLU A 301 -14.84 -1.85 22.04
C GLU A 301 -13.46 -2.55 21.86
N PRO A 302 -12.58 -2.03 21.00
CA PRO A 302 -11.27 -2.63 20.77
C PRO A 302 -10.40 -2.53 22.02
N ALA A 303 -9.64 -3.58 22.34
CA ALA A 303 -8.82 -3.61 23.55
C ALA A 303 -7.79 -2.47 23.58
N GLN A 304 -7.45 -2.02 24.79
CA GLN A 304 -6.46 -0.96 24.98
C GLN A 304 -5.05 -1.51 24.72
N VAL A 305 -4.34 -0.89 23.79
CA VAL A 305 -2.92 -1.16 23.49
C VAL A 305 -2.04 -0.28 24.38
N SER A 306 -1.04 -0.84 25.04
CA SER A 306 -0.17 -0.11 25.96
C SER A 306 0.79 0.85 25.22
N LYS A 307 1.43 1.75 25.98
CA LYS A 307 2.33 2.79 25.45
C LYS A 307 3.58 2.88 26.35
N ALA A 308 4.72 2.41 25.87
CA ALA A 308 6.02 2.72 26.46
C ALA A 308 6.58 4.03 25.88
N ILE A 309 7.41 4.74 26.65
CA ILE A 309 8.13 5.94 26.19
C ILE A 309 9.62 5.70 26.39
N LEU A 310 10.35 5.53 25.29
CA LEU A 310 11.81 5.44 25.29
C LEU A 310 12.40 6.81 24.99
N GLN A 311 13.45 7.19 25.72
CA GLN A 311 14.20 8.42 25.48
C GLN A 311 15.54 8.08 24.83
N ALA A 312 15.94 8.87 23.81
CA ALA A 312 17.18 8.69 23.08
C ALA A 312 17.67 10.02 22.48
N THR A 313 18.98 10.17 22.26
CA THR A 313 19.56 11.29 21.48
C THR A 313 19.99 10.82 20.08
N PRO A 314 19.88 11.66 19.03
CA PRO A 314 20.40 11.33 17.71
C PRO A 314 21.93 11.51 17.67
N THR A 315 22.68 10.45 17.41
CA THR A 315 24.15 10.45 17.39
C THR A 315 24.66 10.67 15.96
N VAL A 316 25.05 11.91 15.64
CA VAL A 316 25.49 12.28 14.28
C VAL A 316 26.94 11.82 14.02
N PHE A 317 27.11 10.56 13.62
CA PHE A 317 28.40 10.05 13.14
C PHE A 317 28.66 10.40 11.67
N THR A 318 29.50 11.41 11.43
CA THR A 318 30.07 11.74 10.12
C THR A 318 31.15 10.74 9.71
N THR A 319 30.77 9.50 9.37
CA THR A 319 31.75 8.49 8.95
C THR A 319 32.31 8.78 7.55
N GLU A 320 33.48 9.41 7.46
CA GLU A 320 34.26 9.58 6.22
C GLU A 320 34.79 8.24 5.67
N LYS A 321 33.91 7.41 5.08
CA LYS A 321 34.34 6.20 4.36
C LYS A 321 34.88 6.57 2.96
N LYS A 322 36.11 7.10 2.94
CA LYS A 322 36.92 7.37 1.74
C LYS A 322 37.13 6.10 0.89
N LYS A 323 36.19 5.82 -0.01
CA LYS A 323 36.34 4.79 -1.05
C LYS A 323 37.38 5.25 -2.08
N LYS A 324 38.63 4.78 -1.94
CA LYS A 324 39.64 4.85 -3.02
C LYS A 324 39.13 4.12 -4.27
N ARG A 325 38.53 4.85 -5.23
CA ARG A 325 38.31 4.37 -6.61
C ARG A 325 39.47 4.85 -7.48
N ARG A 326 40.15 3.94 -8.16
CA ARG A 326 41.23 4.28 -9.12
C ARG A 326 40.62 4.62 -10.50
N SER A 327 40.01 5.80 -10.61
CA SER A 327 39.54 6.39 -11.88
C SER A 327 39.25 7.88 -11.67
N ALA A 328 39.85 8.76 -12.46
CA ALA A 328 39.71 10.21 -12.29
C ALA A 328 38.31 10.73 -12.70
N GLY A 329 37.82 11.75 -11.98
CA GLY A 329 36.60 12.50 -12.31
C GLY A 329 35.49 12.42 -11.26
N HIS A 330 35.26 13.55 -10.57
CA HIS A 330 34.18 13.81 -9.60
C HIS A 330 34.12 12.91 -8.34
N ASP A 331 34.59 13.47 -7.22
CA ASP A 331 34.29 12.98 -5.87
C ASP A 331 32.83 13.28 -5.48
N ALA A 332 31.91 12.40 -5.88
CA ALA A 332 30.52 12.42 -5.41
C ALA A 332 30.40 11.70 -4.05
N THR A 333 30.64 12.43 -2.96
CA THR A 333 30.46 11.95 -1.58
C THR A 333 28.99 11.64 -1.28
N THR A 334 28.56 10.41 -1.57
CA THR A 334 27.20 9.95 -1.26
C THR A 334 27.07 9.69 0.24
N GLU A 335 26.53 10.64 0.98
CA GLU A 335 26.24 10.53 2.41
C GLU A 335 25.16 9.46 2.69
N ASN A 336 25.57 8.21 2.90
CA ASN A 336 24.73 7.24 3.61
C ASN A 336 24.69 7.58 5.11
N LYS A 337 23.91 8.61 5.46
CA LYS A 337 23.58 8.95 6.85
C LYS A 337 22.72 7.84 7.46
N ALA A 338 23.40 6.86 8.08
CA ALA A 338 22.76 5.96 9.02
C ALA A 338 22.44 6.76 10.29
N CYS A 339 21.14 6.95 10.57
CA CYS A 339 20.69 7.63 11.78
C CYS A 339 20.90 6.70 12.98
N LEU A 340 22.08 6.77 13.58
CA LEU A 340 22.39 6.17 14.87
C LEU A 340 21.82 7.03 16.00
N TRP A 341 21.50 6.39 17.11
CA TRP A 341 20.91 6.97 18.30
C TRP A 341 21.61 6.44 19.53
N THR A 342 21.70 7.26 20.57
CA THR A 342 22.23 6.90 21.88
C THR A 342 21.06 6.76 22.87
N GLY A 343 20.94 5.60 23.50
CA GLY A 343 19.96 5.35 24.57
C GLY A 343 20.34 6.02 25.89
N ASN A 344 19.44 5.96 26.88
CA ASN A 344 19.68 6.53 28.22
C ASN A 344 20.97 5.99 28.88
N ASP A 345 21.29 4.72 28.65
CA ASP A 345 22.42 4.00 29.24
C ASP A 345 23.75 4.22 28.48
N GLY A 346 23.77 5.10 27.47
CA GLY A 346 24.94 5.42 26.65
C GLY A 346 25.17 4.49 25.44
N ASP A 347 24.43 3.40 25.34
CA ASP A 347 24.45 2.47 24.21
C ASP A 347 24.12 3.16 22.86
N VAL A 348 24.84 2.80 21.79
CA VAL A 348 24.69 3.39 20.45
C VAL A 348 24.21 2.36 19.43
N GLY A 349 23.09 2.62 18.75
CA GLY A 349 22.53 1.72 17.74
C GLY A 349 21.51 2.37 16.80
N THR A 350 20.82 1.57 15.99
CA THR A 350 19.56 1.99 15.34
C THR A 350 18.43 2.06 16.37
N ILE A 351 17.31 2.68 16.02
CA ILE A 351 16.15 2.74 16.92
C ILE A 351 15.63 1.33 17.27
N GLU A 352 15.61 0.38 16.34
CA GLU A 352 15.21 -1.00 16.65
C GLU A 352 16.20 -1.67 17.61
N GLN A 353 17.49 -1.35 17.54
CA GLN A 353 18.50 -1.88 18.46
C GLN A 353 18.31 -1.32 19.87
N LEU A 354 18.14 0.00 20.03
CA LEU A 354 17.85 0.62 21.34
C LEU A 354 16.55 0.11 21.95
N VAL A 355 15.49 -0.02 21.14
CA VAL A 355 14.22 -0.60 21.58
C VAL A 355 14.40 -2.08 21.96
N SER A 356 15.21 -2.84 21.21
CA SER A 356 15.52 -4.23 21.59
C SER A 356 16.32 -4.33 22.89
N GLN A 357 17.25 -3.40 23.14
CA GLN A 357 17.98 -3.29 24.41
C GLN A 357 17.06 -2.97 25.58
N TYR A 358 16.09 -2.06 25.40
CA TYR A 358 15.12 -1.68 26.42
C TYR A 358 14.26 -2.85 26.94
N TYR A 359 13.89 -3.82 26.09
CA TYR A 359 13.10 -4.99 26.50
C TYR A 359 13.93 -6.21 26.96
N LYS A 360 15.26 -6.19 26.83
CA LYS A 360 16.12 -7.32 27.28
C LYS A 360 16.08 -7.62 28.78
N PRO A 361 15.85 -6.67 29.71
CA PRO A 361 15.72 -6.99 31.13
C PRO A 361 14.46 -7.80 31.47
N ASP A 362 13.39 -7.62 30.69
CA ASP A 362 12.06 -8.20 30.95
C ASP A 362 11.78 -9.49 30.16
N PHE A 363 12.60 -9.81 29.14
CA PHE A 363 12.41 -10.91 28.21
C PHE A 363 13.74 -11.55 27.80
N GLU A 364 13.84 -12.88 27.85
CA GLU A 364 15.04 -13.63 27.45
C GLU A 364 15.45 -13.35 25.99
N ARG A 365 14.47 -13.24 25.10
CA ARG A 365 14.68 -13.13 23.64
C ARG A 365 14.00 -11.89 23.08
N VAL A 366 14.74 -11.13 22.27
CA VAL A 366 14.23 -9.91 21.60
C VAL A 366 14.79 -9.84 20.18
N THR A 367 13.93 -9.65 19.17
CA THR A 367 14.33 -9.64 17.74
C THR A 367 13.43 -8.78 16.86
N THR A 368 13.84 -8.58 15.60
CA THR A 368 13.05 -7.84 14.59
C THR A 368 11.79 -8.61 14.18
N GLY A 369 10.61 -8.05 14.52
CA GLY A 369 9.33 -8.75 14.43
C GLY A 369 8.94 -9.18 13.02
N GLY A 370 9.09 -8.32 12.01
CA GLY A 370 8.72 -8.63 10.63
C GLY A 370 9.50 -9.80 10.00
N VAL A 371 10.77 -10.02 10.40
CA VAL A 371 11.59 -11.12 9.87
C VAL A 371 11.24 -12.44 10.57
N LEU A 372 10.98 -12.39 11.88
CA LEU A 372 10.50 -13.53 12.64
C LEU A 372 9.13 -14.01 12.15
N LEU A 373 8.15 -13.10 12.00
CA LEU A 373 6.80 -13.47 11.55
C LEU A 373 6.78 -14.01 10.12
N THR A 374 7.60 -13.48 9.21
CA THR A 374 7.68 -14.03 7.84
C THR A 374 8.41 -15.37 7.80
N THR A 375 9.37 -15.63 8.69
CA THR A 375 9.96 -16.97 8.86
C THR A 375 8.93 -17.96 9.44
N LEU A 376 8.25 -17.61 10.53
CA LEU A 376 7.23 -18.44 11.17
C LEU A 376 6.08 -18.76 10.21
N PHE A 377 5.55 -17.76 9.50
CA PHE A 377 4.48 -17.96 8.52
C PHE A 377 4.88 -18.97 7.44
N THR A 378 6.05 -18.79 6.82
CA THR A 378 6.47 -19.66 5.72
C THR A 378 6.80 -21.08 6.16
N LEU A 379 7.26 -21.29 7.41
CA LEU A 379 7.42 -22.63 7.97
C LEU A 379 6.07 -23.26 8.38
N LEU A 380 5.13 -22.49 8.94
CA LEU A 380 3.79 -22.97 9.33
C LEU A 380 2.89 -23.35 8.13
N PHE A 381 3.17 -22.82 6.94
CA PHE A 381 2.38 -23.00 5.71
C PHE A 381 3.24 -23.52 4.54
N TRP A 382 4.38 -24.17 4.80
CA TRP A 382 5.35 -24.53 3.75
C TRP A 382 4.73 -25.38 2.64
N ASP A 383 4.09 -26.49 3.03
CA ASP A 383 3.34 -27.41 2.16
C ASP A 383 2.23 -26.72 1.36
N ILE A 384 1.57 -25.71 1.93
CA ILE A 384 0.50 -24.94 1.29
C ILE A 384 1.07 -23.89 0.32
N ILE A 385 2.16 -23.22 0.68
CA ILE A 385 2.86 -22.23 -0.15
C ILE A 385 3.44 -22.91 -1.39
N PHE A 386 4.02 -24.11 -1.23
CA PHE A 386 4.64 -24.89 -2.32
C PHE A 386 3.70 -25.93 -2.95
N MET A 387 2.41 -25.88 -2.63
CA MET A 387 1.35 -26.68 -3.27
C MET A 387 1.36 -26.52 -4.80
N PRO A 388 1.28 -27.63 -5.58
CA PRO A 388 1.39 -27.60 -7.03
C PRO A 388 0.10 -27.07 -7.71
N LEU A 389 0.01 -25.75 -7.88
CA LEU A 389 -1.09 -25.08 -8.58
C LEU A 389 -0.69 -24.55 -9.97
N PRO A 390 -1.59 -24.57 -10.98
CA PRO A 390 -1.32 -24.04 -12.31
C PRO A 390 -0.80 -22.60 -12.30
N GLY A 391 0.33 -22.35 -12.95
CA GLY A 391 0.92 -21.00 -13.02
C GLY A 391 1.41 -20.42 -11.69
N ALA A 392 1.40 -21.18 -10.58
CA ALA A 392 2.06 -20.79 -9.34
C ALA A 392 3.58 -20.95 -9.47
N PHE A 393 4.03 -22.03 -10.11
CA PHE A 393 5.45 -22.35 -10.34
C PHE A 393 5.74 -22.55 -11.83
N GLU A 394 6.52 -21.63 -12.39
CA GLU A 394 6.90 -21.58 -13.80
C GLU A 394 8.40 -21.82 -14.03
N THR A 395 9.21 -21.81 -12.96
CA THR A 395 10.63 -22.20 -12.97
C THR A 395 11.07 -22.78 -11.62
N ASN A 396 12.06 -23.69 -11.63
CA ASN A 396 12.68 -24.31 -10.45
C ASN A 396 13.57 -23.34 -9.61
N PHE A 397 13.50 -22.03 -9.85
CA PHE A 397 14.33 -21.00 -9.20
C PHE A 397 13.49 -19.97 -8.43
N GLN A 398 12.26 -20.33 -8.11
CA GLN A 398 11.32 -19.53 -7.32
C GLN A 398 11.45 -19.81 -5.82
N THR A 399 11.51 -18.73 -5.03
CA THR A 399 11.48 -18.77 -3.55
C THR A 399 10.07 -18.79 -2.97
N CYS A 400 9.06 -18.55 -3.81
CA CYS A 400 7.63 -18.46 -3.51
C CYS A 400 6.83 -18.65 -4.80
N PRO A 401 5.53 -19.02 -4.72
CA PRO A 401 4.68 -19.06 -5.90
C PRO A 401 4.43 -17.64 -6.43
N LEU A 402 4.20 -17.52 -7.74
CA LEU A 402 3.99 -16.26 -8.47
C LEU A 402 2.67 -15.55 -8.12
N ASP A 403 1.82 -16.12 -7.25
CA ASP A 403 0.57 -15.54 -6.80
C ASP A 403 0.61 -15.02 -5.35
N LEU A 404 1.66 -15.29 -4.56
CA LEU A 404 1.74 -14.94 -3.12
C LEU A 404 1.48 -13.45 -2.79
N CYS A 405 1.81 -12.55 -3.72
CA CYS A 405 1.61 -11.10 -3.58
C CYS A 405 0.41 -10.57 -4.40
N GLU A 406 -0.36 -11.47 -5.00
CA GLU A 406 -1.50 -11.21 -5.89
C GLU A 406 -2.80 -11.66 -5.22
N ASP A 407 -3.95 -11.29 -5.78
CA ASP A 407 -5.26 -11.51 -5.16
C ASP A 407 -5.84 -12.93 -5.29
N THR A 408 -5.03 -13.84 -5.84
CA THR A 408 -5.38 -15.23 -6.16
C THR A 408 -4.79 -16.26 -5.19
N PHE A 409 -3.78 -15.90 -4.38
CA PHE A 409 -3.13 -16.86 -3.46
C PHE A 409 -4.10 -17.49 -2.46
N PHE A 410 -4.87 -16.64 -1.77
CA PHE A 410 -5.84 -17.06 -0.77
C PHE A 410 -6.96 -17.90 -1.38
N SER A 411 -7.60 -17.41 -2.45
CA SER A 411 -8.75 -18.11 -3.04
C SER A 411 -8.39 -19.46 -3.65
N SER A 412 -7.19 -19.58 -4.24
CA SER A 412 -6.75 -20.83 -4.89
C SER A 412 -6.29 -21.92 -3.90
N ARG A 413 -6.16 -21.58 -2.61
CA ARG A 413 -5.72 -22.49 -1.53
C ARG A 413 -6.67 -22.47 -0.32
N LYS A 414 -7.87 -21.90 -0.48
CA LYS A 414 -8.75 -21.49 0.62
C LYS A 414 -8.96 -22.59 1.65
N ASP A 415 -9.38 -23.77 1.21
CA ASP A 415 -9.78 -24.86 2.09
C ASP A 415 -8.57 -25.42 2.88
N ALA A 416 -7.39 -25.47 2.25
CA ALA A 416 -6.14 -25.87 2.90
C ALA A 416 -5.64 -24.81 3.91
N ILE A 417 -5.81 -23.52 3.59
CA ILE A 417 -5.51 -22.41 4.49
C ILE A 417 -6.45 -22.44 5.71
N GLU A 418 -7.77 -22.57 5.50
CA GLU A 418 -8.76 -22.64 6.58
C GLU A 418 -8.55 -23.87 7.47
N LEU A 419 -8.20 -25.02 6.88
CA LEU A 419 -7.79 -26.22 7.62
C LEU A 419 -6.55 -25.94 8.50
N ARG A 420 -5.44 -25.45 7.93
CA ARG A 420 -4.21 -25.15 8.68
C ARG A 420 -4.42 -24.10 9.77
N LEU A 421 -5.26 -23.10 9.53
CA LEU A 421 -5.65 -22.13 10.56
C LEU A 421 -6.43 -22.79 11.71
N SER A 422 -7.24 -23.81 11.44
CA SER A 422 -7.91 -24.61 12.49
C SER A 422 -6.93 -25.50 13.26
N GLU A 423 -5.91 -26.06 12.60
CA GLU A 423 -4.86 -26.86 13.22
C GLU A 423 -3.96 -26.01 14.13
N ILE A 424 -3.58 -24.80 13.67
CA ILE A 424 -2.83 -23.83 14.49
C ILE A 424 -3.64 -23.43 15.72
N LYS A 425 -4.95 -23.14 15.58
CA LYS A 425 -5.85 -22.86 16.72
C LYS A 425 -5.94 -24.03 17.71
N ARG A 426 -5.83 -25.28 17.24
CA ARG A 426 -5.75 -26.50 18.06
C ARG A 426 -4.38 -26.77 18.69
N GLY A 427 -3.37 -25.92 18.43
CA GLY A 427 -2.03 -26.01 19.04
C GLY A 427 -0.98 -26.77 18.22
N PHE A 428 -1.28 -27.21 17.00
CA PHE A 428 -0.35 -27.96 16.15
C PHE A 428 0.79 -27.12 15.55
N SER A 429 0.85 -25.81 15.81
CA SER A 429 1.88 -24.88 15.30
C SER A 429 3.31 -25.40 15.47
N THR A 430 3.63 -25.89 16.68
CA THR A 430 4.98 -26.40 17.01
C THR A 430 5.34 -27.69 16.29
N ALA A 431 4.37 -28.48 15.83
CA ALA A 431 4.62 -29.70 15.05
C ALA A 431 5.03 -29.35 13.61
N PHE A 432 4.28 -28.47 12.94
CA PHE A 432 4.61 -27.98 11.60
C PHE A 432 5.97 -27.25 11.58
N LEU A 433 6.24 -26.41 12.58
CA LEU A 433 7.53 -25.74 12.71
C LEU A 433 8.70 -26.73 12.83
N ARG A 434 8.57 -27.79 13.65
CA ARG A 434 9.63 -28.81 13.76
C ARG A 434 9.81 -29.57 12.45
N LEU A 435 8.71 -30.02 11.84
CA LEU A 435 8.71 -30.80 10.60
C LEU A 435 9.43 -30.05 9.46
N HIS A 436 9.02 -28.81 9.18
CA HIS A 436 9.54 -28.06 8.04
C HIS A 436 10.91 -27.40 8.33
N ASP A 437 11.28 -27.20 9.59
CA ASP A 437 12.65 -26.83 9.96
C ASP A 437 13.61 -28.01 9.72
N GLU A 438 13.29 -29.19 10.25
CA GLU A 438 14.09 -30.42 10.11
C GLU A 438 14.25 -30.86 8.64
N GLN A 439 13.20 -30.72 7.82
CA GLN A 439 13.27 -31.05 6.40
C GLN A 439 14.16 -30.11 5.56
N HIS A 440 14.40 -28.87 5.99
CA HIS A 440 14.88 -27.81 5.09
C HIS A 440 16.06 -26.96 5.61
N ARG A 441 16.33 -26.96 6.94
CA ARG A 441 17.41 -26.19 7.57
C ARG A 441 18.79 -26.61 7.07
N ASP A 442 19.11 -27.90 7.10
CA ASP A 442 20.43 -28.42 6.69
C ASP A 442 20.73 -28.13 5.21
N SER A 443 19.70 -28.21 4.37
CA SER A 443 19.78 -27.83 2.95
C SER A 443 19.85 -26.31 2.71
N ASN A 444 19.68 -25.48 3.74
CA ASN A 444 19.67 -24.01 3.63
C ASN A 444 18.72 -23.52 2.54
N VAL A 445 17.52 -24.13 2.47
CA VAL A 445 16.57 -23.94 1.37
C VAL A 445 16.07 -22.49 1.32
N VAL A 446 16.18 -21.83 0.17
CA VAL A 446 15.86 -20.41 0.03
C VAL A 446 14.38 -20.22 -0.30
N ALA A 447 13.55 -20.22 0.74
CA ALA A 447 12.15 -19.79 0.68
C ALA A 447 12.01 -18.26 0.93
N VAL A 448 10.82 -17.73 0.63
CA VAL A 448 10.39 -16.37 1.02
C VAL A 448 10.37 -16.22 2.54
N GLY A 449 10.75 -15.04 3.07
CA GLY A 449 10.68 -14.73 4.50
C GLY A 449 11.71 -15.41 5.41
N VAL A 450 12.01 -16.68 5.15
CA VAL A 450 12.83 -17.56 6.02
C VAL A 450 14.28 -17.10 6.14
N ARG A 451 14.78 -17.10 7.39
CA ARG A 451 16.15 -16.74 7.76
C ARG A 451 16.77 -17.77 8.72
N TRP A 452 17.25 -18.88 8.15
CA TRP A 452 17.98 -19.94 8.87
C TRP A 452 19.17 -19.43 9.70
N ASP A 453 19.77 -18.31 9.27
CA ASP A 453 20.94 -17.67 9.87
C ASP A 453 20.63 -16.75 11.07
N LEU A 454 19.35 -16.51 11.40
CA LEU A 454 18.94 -15.61 12.48
C LEU A 454 18.24 -16.30 13.65
N TYR A 455 17.69 -17.50 13.45
CA TYR A 455 16.86 -18.19 14.44
C TYR A 455 17.22 -19.67 14.51
N SER A 456 17.43 -20.21 15.72
CA SER A 456 17.45 -21.65 15.93
C SER A 456 16.04 -22.24 15.80
N ARG A 457 15.95 -23.56 15.66
CA ARG A 457 14.67 -24.28 15.67
C ARG A 457 13.96 -24.11 17.01
N GLU A 458 14.75 -24.03 18.08
CA GLU A 458 14.31 -23.86 19.45
C GLU A 458 13.69 -22.47 19.66
N ASP A 459 14.34 -21.38 19.23
CA ASP A 459 13.76 -20.01 19.25
C ASP A 459 12.38 -19.97 18.55
N LEU A 460 12.28 -20.60 17.37
CA LEU A 460 11.05 -20.63 16.56
C LEU A 460 9.92 -21.41 17.24
N VAL A 461 10.23 -22.55 17.85
CA VAL A 461 9.25 -23.38 18.58
C VAL A 461 8.85 -22.74 19.91
N GLU A 462 9.75 -21.99 20.55
CA GLU A 462 9.51 -21.30 21.81
C GLU A 462 8.55 -20.12 21.64
N VAL A 463 8.85 -19.19 20.73
CA VAL A 463 7.97 -18.04 20.47
C VAL A 463 6.58 -18.48 19.99
N ALA A 464 6.48 -19.60 19.27
CA ALA A 464 5.22 -20.20 18.83
C ALA A 464 4.44 -20.93 19.94
N LYS A 465 5.01 -21.08 21.15
CA LYS A 465 4.29 -21.46 22.39
C LYS A 465 3.89 -20.23 23.21
N CYS A 466 4.68 -19.16 23.18
CA CYS A 466 4.40 -17.94 23.94
C CYS A 466 3.29 -17.10 23.28
N ILE A 467 3.23 -17.06 21.94
CA ILE A 467 2.11 -16.45 21.21
C ILE A 467 0.88 -17.38 21.28
N PRO A 468 -0.29 -16.92 21.76
CA PRO A 468 -1.52 -17.72 21.80
C PRO A 468 -1.95 -18.23 20.43
N SER A 469 -2.47 -19.46 20.37
CA SER A 469 -2.87 -20.15 19.14
C SER A 469 -3.86 -19.35 18.28
N ASN A 470 -4.80 -18.63 18.90
CA ASN A 470 -5.74 -17.76 18.20
C ASN A 470 -5.04 -16.55 17.55
N THR A 471 -4.13 -15.91 18.30
CA THR A 471 -3.29 -14.81 17.82
C THR A 471 -2.39 -15.24 16.66
N LEU A 472 -1.69 -16.37 16.80
CA LEU A 472 -0.81 -16.91 15.77
C LEU A 472 -1.58 -17.25 14.49
N ALA A 473 -2.74 -17.88 14.60
CA ALA A 473 -3.61 -18.14 13.45
C ALA A 473 -4.10 -16.82 12.81
N THR A 474 -4.50 -15.83 13.60
CA THR A 474 -4.96 -14.52 13.08
C THR A 474 -3.85 -13.81 12.29
N ILE A 475 -2.61 -13.84 12.79
CA ILE A 475 -1.43 -13.32 12.08
C ILE A 475 -1.22 -14.08 10.75
N CYS A 476 -1.26 -15.41 10.77
CA CYS A 476 -1.07 -16.23 9.56
C CYS A 476 -2.17 -16.02 8.53
N GLN A 477 -3.43 -15.87 8.95
CA GLN A 477 -4.55 -15.54 8.07
C GLN A 477 -4.31 -14.22 7.34
N MET A 478 -3.82 -13.19 8.04
CA MET A 478 -3.48 -11.91 7.42
C MET A 478 -2.34 -12.00 6.40
N PHE A 479 -1.34 -12.87 6.63
CA PHE A 479 -0.29 -13.15 5.63
C PHE A 479 -0.83 -13.92 4.42
N CYS A 480 -1.81 -14.80 4.59
CA CYS A 480 -2.48 -15.49 3.48
C CYS A 480 -3.38 -14.53 2.67
N GLU A 481 -4.13 -13.65 3.34
CA GLU A 481 -5.06 -12.72 2.69
C GLU A 481 -4.34 -11.59 1.94
N ASN A 482 -3.25 -11.04 2.50
CA ASN A 482 -2.47 -9.99 1.85
C ASN A 482 -1.02 -9.97 2.39
N TYR A 483 -0.17 -10.84 1.85
CA TYR A 483 1.23 -10.99 2.25
C TYR A 483 2.00 -9.65 2.28
N VAL A 484 1.79 -8.79 1.27
CA VAL A 484 2.48 -7.49 1.15
C VAL A 484 2.05 -6.51 2.24
N GLU A 485 0.76 -6.47 2.57
CA GLU A 485 0.26 -5.59 3.62
C GLU A 485 0.59 -6.12 5.03
N ALA A 486 0.53 -7.43 5.24
CA ALA A 486 0.98 -8.06 6.48
C ALA A 486 2.47 -7.76 6.75
N CYS A 487 3.35 -7.93 5.75
CA CYS A 487 4.76 -7.51 5.83
C CYS A 487 4.91 -6.01 6.15
N GLY A 488 4.06 -5.16 5.56
CA GLY A 488 4.08 -3.70 5.77
C GLY A 488 3.42 -3.22 7.08
N GLY A 489 2.75 -4.12 7.80
CA GLY A 489 2.04 -3.87 9.05
C GLY A 489 2.63 -4.55 10.29
N ALA A 490 3.53 -5.51 10.11
CA ALA A 490 4.19 -6.27 11.18
C ALA A 490 4.77 -5.39 12.31
N PRO A 491 4.84 -5.91 13.55
CA PRO A 491 5.59 -5.28 14.64
C PRO A 491 7.07 -5.13 14.27
N ASP A 492 7.68 -4.06 14.77
CA ASP A 492 9.08 -3.75 14.54
C ASP A 492 9.99 -4.67 15.36
N VAL A 493 9.59 -4.92 16.61
CA VAL A 493 10.27 -5.78 17.57
C VAL A 493 9.26 -6.79 18.14
N ILE A 494 9.71 -8.02 18.35
CA ILE A 494 9.01 -9.04 19.15
C ILE A 494 9.96 -9.47 20.25
N ALA A 495 9.45 -9.49 21.48
CA ALA A 495 10.13 -10.01 22.66
C ALA A 495 9.36 -11.21 23.21
N TRP A 496 10.06 -12.20 23.78
CA TRP A 496 9.44 -13.34 24.46
C TRP A 496 10.36 -13.98 25.51
N ASP A 497 9.73 -14.78 26.38
CA ASP A 497 10.36 -15.56 27.44
C ASP A 497 9.65 -16.93 27.47
N GLY A 498 10.41 -18.01 27.24
CA GLY A 498 9.91 -19.37 27.14
C GLY A 498 9.49 -20.02 28.46
N GLU A 499 10.12 -19.65 29.58
CA GLU A 499 9.82 -20.20 30.91
C GLU A 499 8.52 -19.60 31.47
N GLN A 500 8.42 -18.28 31.43
CA GLN A 500 7.26 -17.50 31.88
C GLN A 500 6.11 -17.50 30.85
N LYS A 501 6.36 -18.03 29.63
CA LYS A 501 5.44 -18.00 28.47
C LYS A 501 4.95 -16.59 28.12
N LYS A 502 5.79 -15.59 28.35
CA LYS A 502 5.48 -14.19 28.04
C LYS A 502 5.88 -13.87 26.60
N TYR A 503 5.17 -12.94 25.99
CA TYR A 503 5.53 -12.35 24.70
C TYR A 503 5.00 -10.92 24.62
N GLN A 504 5.63 -10.09 23.78
CA GLN A 504 5.23 -8.71 23.52
C GLN A 504 5.41 -8.38 22.03
N LEU A 505 4.37 -7.83 21.41
CA LEU A 505 4.41 -7.32 20.04
C LEU A 505 4.59 -5.80 20.08
N VAL A 506 5.77 -5.30 19.68
CA VAL A 506 6.16 -3.89 19.84
C VAL A 506 6.14 -3.16 18.50
N HIS A 507 5.39 -2.06 18.44
CA HIS A 507 5.36 -1.14 17.31
C HIS A 507 6.08 0.17 17.67
N ILE A 508 7.12 0.52 16.92
CA ILE A 508 7.94 1.71 17.15
C ILE A 508 7.27 2.93 16.50
N GLN A 509 7.17 4.02 17.27
CA GLN A 509 6.73 5.33 16.79
C GLN A 509 7.75 6.40 17.18
N GLY A 510 8.50 6.92 16.21
CA GLY A 510 9.58 7.88 16.44
C GLY A 510 10.13 8.45 15.12
N PRO A 511 11.20 9.26 15.16
CA PRO A 511 11.82 9.82 13.97
C PRO A 511 12.24 8.74 12.96
N GLY A 512 11.71 8.81 11.73
CA GLY A 512 11.87 7.78 10.70
C GLY A 512 10.80 6.67 10.70
N TYR A 513 10.16 6.39 11.85
CA TYR A 513 9.18 5.32 12.02
C TYR A 513 7.77 5.82 11.77
N LEU A 514 7.33 5.69 10.53
CA LEU A 514 5.95 5.98 10.15
C LEU A 514 5.01 4.92 10.73
N ASN A 515 4.06 5.35 11.56
CA ASN A 515 2.86 4.58 11.89
C ASN A 515 1.99 4.45 10.62
N THR A 516 2.22 3.39 9.84
CA THR A 516 1.52 3.12 8.58
C THR A 516 0.07 2.72 8.82
N GLN A 517 -0.79 2.88 7.81
CA GLN A 517 -2.16 2.34 7.84
C GLN A 517 -2.16 0.84 8.15
N SER A 518 -1.23 0.08 7.55
CA SER A 518 -1.07 -1.36 7.77
C SER A 518 -0.62 -1.69 9.21
N LYS A 519 0.29 -0.92 9.82
CA LYS A 519 0.65 -1.05 11.25
C LYS A 519 -0.48 -0.66 12.19
N LYS A 520 -1.36 0.27 11.80
CA LYS A 520 -2.59 0.55 12.54
C LYS A 520 -3.58 -0.60 12.39
N ALA A 521 -3.75 -1.13 11.18
CA ALA A 521 -4.68 -2.21 10.87
C ALA A 521 -4.32 -3.52 11.57
N LEU A 522 -3.04 -3.93 11.57
CA LEU A 522 -2.61 -5.13 12.30
C LEU A 522 -2.93 -5.02 13.79
N ARG A 523 -2.63 -3.88 14.43
CA ARG A 523 -3.01 -3.64 15.83
C ARG A 523 -4.51 -3.56 16.03
N ASP A 524 -5.23 -2.89 15.14
CA ASP A 524 -6.68 -2.79 15.19
C ASP A 524 -7.33 -4.18 15.10
N VAL A 525 -6.83 -5.10 14.26
CA VAL A 525 -7.32 -6.49 14.14
C VAL A 525 -6.93 -7.31 15.36
N LEU A 526 -5.66 -7.27 15.76
CA LEU A 526 -5.16 -8.07 16.87
C LEU A 526 -5.79 -7.67 18.21
N ALA A 527 -6.03 -6.38 18.47
CA ALA A 527 -6.74 -5.92 19.66
C ALA A 527 -8.23 -6.38 19.78
N ASN A 528 -8.80 -7.03 18.77
CA ASN A 528 -10.08 -7.75 18.93
C ASN A 528 -9.88 -9.18 19.46
N ALA A 529 -8.74 -9.82 19.15
CA ALA A 529 -8.35 -11.08 19.77
C ALA A 529 -7.89 -10.79 21.20
N ARG A 530 -8.76 -11.06 22.18
CA ARG A 530 -8.62 -10.65 23.60
C ARG A 530 -7.38 -11.21 24.33
N GLU A 531 -6.54 -11.96 23.63
CA GLU A 531 -5.32 -12.64 24.10
C GLU A 531 -4.02 -11.92 23.65
N THR A 532 -4.11 -10.76 22.96
CA THR A 532 -2.94 -10.11 22.35
C THR A 532 -2.20 -9.13 23.25
N ASN A 533 -0.94 -9.43 23.56
CA ASN A 533 0.00 -8.50 24.20
C ASN A 533 0.63 -7.56 23.15
N GLN A 534 0.22 -6.29 23.15
CA GLN A 534 0.71 -5.28 22.20
C GLN A 534 1.10 -3.97 22.89
N GLU A 535 2.19 -3.37 22.41
CA GLU A 535 2.66 -2.06 22.87
C GLU A 535 3.07 -1.15 21.71
N ILE A 536 2.88 0.15 21.92
CA ILE A 536 3.48 1.23 21.13
C ILE A 536 4.70 1.75 21.90
N CYS A 537 5.91 1.50 21.42
CA CYS A 537 7.11 2.13 21.95
C CYS A 537 7.32 3.48 21.26
N VAL A 538 7.07 4.58 21.99
CA VAL A 538 7.23 5.95 21.49
C VAL A 538 8.65 6.43 21.79
N VAL A 539 9.45 6.66 20.75
CA VAL A 539 10.84 7.09 20.89
C VAL A 539 10.92 8.61 20.79
N VAL A 540 11.38 9.24 21.87
CA VAL A 540 11.38 10.70 22.07
C VAL A 540 12.82 11.21 22.20
N GLU A 541 13.09 12.35 21.56
CA GLU A 541 14.37 13.03 21.62
C GLU A 541 14.59 13.69 22.99
N LEU A 542 15.65 13.31 23.69
CA LEU A 542 16.05 13.89 24.99
C LEU A 542 16.10 15.43 24.91
N GLY A 543 15.49 16.09 25.91
CA GLY A 543 15.36 17.56 25.97
C GLY A 543 14.16 18.15 25.23
N LYS A 544 13.45 17.39 24.37
CA LYS A 544 12.21 17.85 23.72
C LYS A 544 10.97 17.29 24.42
N ALA A 545 10.30 18.13 25.20
CA ALA A 545 9.06 17.77 25.87
C ALA A 545 7.99 17.27 24.89
N THR A 546 7.38 16.12 25.19
CA THR A 546 6.26 15.58 24.41
C THR A 546 5.11 16.58 24.35
N LYS A 547 4.61 16.91 23.15
CA LYS A 547 3.28 17.53 23.03
C LYS A 547 2.26 16.56 23.63
N LYS A 548 1.74 16.86 24.83
CA LYS A 548 0.80 15.99 25.55
C LYS A 548 -0.34 15.59 24.62
N VAL A 549 -0.44 14.28 24.32
CA VAL A 549 -1.65 13.71 23.76
C VAL A 549 -2.74 13.94 24.79
N LYS A 550 -3.79 14.69 24.43
CA LYS A 550 -4.94 14.89 25.32
C LYS A 550 -5.79 13.63 25.33
N ASP A 551 -5.41 12.68 26.17
CA ASP A 551 -6.32 11.62 26.59
C ASP A 551 -7.54 12.30 27.25
N LYS A 552 -8.73 12.11 26.67
CA LYS A 552 -9.99 12.67 27.16
C LYS A 552 -10.62 11.70 28.14
N GLU A 553 -10.15 11.70 29.38
CA GLU A 553 -10.88 11.08 30.47
C GLU A 553 -12.26 11.73 30.62
N LYS A 554 -13.30 10.89 30.74
CA LYS A 554 -14.67 11.33 31.04
C LYS A 554 -14.85 11.35 32.56
N THR A 555 -14.58 12.49 33.21
CA THR A 555 -15.04 12.71 34.58
C THR A 555 -16.37 13.49 34.56
N GLY A 556 -17.34 13.03 35.36
CA GLY A 556 -18.71 13.56 35.38
C GLY A 556 -18.98 14.47 36.58
N LEU A 557 -19.97 15.35 36.41
CA LEU A 557 -20.72 16.10 37.44
C LEU A 557 -19.94 16.77 38.59
N SER A 558 -19.98 18.11 38.64
CA SER A 558 -20.49 18.81 39.83
C SER A 558 -20.85 20.29 39.58
N LYS A 559 -22.08 20.65 40.00
CA LYS A 559 -22.57 21.95 40.50
C LYS A 559 -22.15 23.28 39.84
N ARG A 560 -23.17 23.97 39.31
CA ARG A 560 -23.27 25.45 39.27
C ARG A 560 -23.37 26.05 40.68
N PRO A 561 -22.90 27.29 40.92
CA PRO A 561 -23.59 28.27 41.76
C PRO A 561 -24.61 29.10 40.94
N ALA A 562 -25.51 29.80 41.61
CA ALA A 562 -26.65 30.51 41.00
C ALA A 562 -26.69 32.01 41.39
N ALA A 563 -27.86 32.63 41.16
CA ALA A 563 -28.19 34.06 41.30
C ALA A 563 -27.65 34.99 40.19
N SER A 564 -28.29 36.07 39.75
CA SER A 564 -29.71 36.43 39.46
C SER A 564 -29.85 37.95 39.59
N GLY A 565 -30.35 38.64 38.57
CA GLY A 565 -30.65 40.08 38.61
C GLY A 565 -31.39 40.55 37.36
N SER A 566 -32.56 41.18 37.55
CA SER A 566 -33.38 41.85 36.52
C SER A 566 -32.74 43.16 36.04
N ARG A 567 -32.91 43.65 34.79
CA ARG A 567 -34.14 44.24 34.16
C ARG A 567 -34.71 45.44 34.95
N PRO A 568 -35.28 46.49 34.31
CA PRO A 568 -35.97 46.49 33.00
C PRO A 568 -35.39 47.52 31.97
N SER A 569 -35.64 47.40 30.66
CA SER A 569 -36.64 48.12 29.81
C SER A 569 -36.24 49.57 29.41
N ASP A 570 -36.81 50.20 28.38
CA ASP A 570 -37.84 49.81 27.39
C ASP A 570 -37.21 49.67 25.97
N GLU A 571 -37.76 49.91 24.77
CA GLU A 571 -39.09 50.36 24.28
C GLU A 571 -39.39 49.77 22.87
N ASN A 572 -40.11 50.47 21.97
CA ASN A 572 -40.74 49.92 20.76
C ASN A 572 -40.30 50.59 19.44
N ASP A 573 -40.51 49.92 18.30
CA ASP A 573 -41.52 50.35 17.31
C ASP A 573 -41.77 49.32 16.19
N GLU A 574 -43.05 49.18 15.80
CA GLU A 574 -43.59 48.46 14.64
C GLU A 574 -44.81 49.28 14.15
N PRO A 575 -45.18 49.34 12.85
CA PRO A 575 -46.09 48.32 12.31
C PRO A 575 -46.03 48.07 10.78
N GLN A 576 -46.92 47.18 10.30
CA GLN A 576 -47.37 47.00 8.91
C GLN A 576 -48.40 48.13 8.50
N PRO A 577 -49.18 48.12 7.37
CA PRO A 577 -49.42 47.10 6.31
C PRO A 577 -49.67 47.61 4.84
N GLU A 578 -50.10 46.70 3.94
CA GLU A 578 -51.27 46.84 3.00
C GLU A 578 -51.18 46.39 1.51
N LYS A 579 -52.30 45.78 1.05
CA LYS A 579 -53.03 45.91 -0.25
C LYS A 579 -52.49 45.42 -1.61
N SER A 580 -52.86 44.17 -1.92
CA SER A 580 -53.83 43.77 -2.99
C SER A 580 -53.72 44.24 -4.47
N LYS A 581 -53.52 43.27 -5.37
CA LYS A 581 -54.34 42.97 -6.59
C LYS A 581 -54.47 41.43 -6.64
N GLY A 582 -55.56 40.74 -6.96
CA GLY A 582 -56.68 41.02 -7.88
C GLY A 582 -56.61 40.01 -9.05
N ILE A 583 -57.01 38.73 -8.89
CA ILE A 583 -58.39 38.17 -9.13
C ILE A 583 -58.82 38.32 -10.60
N LYS A 584 -59.32 37.32 -11.35
CA LYS A 584 -59.51 35.84 -11.25
C LYS A 584 -59.95 35.35 -12.65
N VAL A 585 -59.69 34.10 -13.05
CA VAL A 585 -60.66 33.24 -13.80
C VAL A 585 -60.45 31.77 -13.37
N LYS A 586 -61.51 30.97 -13.31
CA LYS A 586 -61.49 29.50 -13.07
C LYS A 586 -61.16 28.73 -14.35
N VAL A 587 -60.54 27.56 -14.20
CA VAL A 587 -60.93 26.37 -14.98
C VAL A 587 -61.19 25.27 -13.97
N GLU A 588 -62.34 24.59 -14.07
CA GLU A 588 -62.66 23.44 -13.22
C GLU A 588 -62.42 22.14 -13.98
N VAL A 589 -61.39 21.43 -13.53
CA VAL A 589 -61.21 19.97 -13.48
C VAL A 589 -62.07 19.13 -14.43
N GLU A 590 -61.40 18.52 -15.42
CA GLU A 590 -61.00 17.09 -15.30
C GLU A 590 -59.47 16.99 -15.41
#